data_AF-A0A529XCZ1-F1
#
_entry.id   AF-A0A529XCZ1-F1
#
_cell.length_a   1.000
_cell.length_b   1.000
_cell.length_c   1.000
_cell.angle_alpha   90.00
_cell.angle_beta   90.00
_cell.angle_gamma   90.00
#
_symmetry.space_group_name_H-M   'P 1'
#
loop_
_entity.id
_entity.type
_entity.pdbx_description
1 polymer ?
#
loop_
_entity_poly.entity_id
_entity_poly.type
_entity_poly.pdbx_seq_one_letter_code
_entity_poly.pdbx_strand_id
1 'polypeptide(L)'
;YVMMNPDGREGMTVAVREAISSLVDKVCAEGNVQRADILDSVFVGNPIMHHLFLGIDPTELGGAPFALAVSGAVRIKASDIGLKLNQGARLYMLPCIAGHVGADAAAVTLSEGPHRQDEMMLIVDVGTNAEIVLGNRTRVVAASSPTG
;
A
#
# COMPACT_ATOMS: atom_id res chain seq x y z
N TYR A 1 -10.63 2.98 15.48
CA TYR A 1 -11.74 2.01 15.36
C TYR A 1 -11.32 0.62 15.79
N VAL A 2 -10.25 0.04 15.20
CA VAL A 2 -9.70 -1.28 15.56
C VAL A 2 -9.44 -1.43 17.07
N MET A 3 -8.78 -0.44 17.70
CA MET A 3 -8.51 -0.46 19.15
C MET A 3 -9.76 -0.40 20.06
N MET A 4 -10.91 0.03 19.52
CA MET A 4 -12.12 0.30 20.29
C MET A 4 -13.21 -0.76 20.07
N ASN A 5 -13.01 -1.68 19.12
CA ASN A 5 -14.01 -2.68 18.72
C ASN A 5 -13.33 -4.04 18.56
N PRO A 6 -13.75 -5.09 19.29
CA PRO A 6 -13.11 -6.42 19.23
C PRO A 6 -13.00 -6.98 17.81
N ASP A 7 -14.03 -6.78 16.98
CA ASP A 7 -14.07 -7.26 15.58
C ASP A 7 -13.59 -6.19 14.57
N GLY A 8 -13.08 -5.06 15.06
CA GLY A 8 -12.74 -3.90 14.23
C GLY A 8 -11.67 -4.21 13.20
N ARG A 9 -10.70 -5.07 13.51
CA ARG A 9 -9.66 -5.50 12.57
C ARG A 9 -10.24 -6.28 11.40
N GLU A 10 -11.06 -7.27 11.68
CA GLU A 10 -11.67 -8.14 10.67
C GLU A 10 -12.63 -7.33 9.80
N GLY A 11 -13.50 -6.52 10.42
CA GLY A 11 -14.42 -5.65 9.69
C GLY A 11 -13.70 -4.67 8.74
N MET A 12 -12.61 -4.04 9.18
CA MET A 12 -11.83 -3.13 8.32
C MET A 12 -11.08 -3.87 7.21
N THR A 13 -10.55 -5.06 7.48
CA THR A 13 -9.90 -5.91 6.46
C THR A 13 -10.89 -6.29 5.36
N VAL A 14 -12.09 -6.75 5.75
CA VAL A 14 -13.17 -7.09 4.82
C VAL A 14 -13.56 -5.86 4.01
N ALA A 15 -13.83 -4.72 4.66
CA ALA A 15 -14.24 -3.50 3.97
C ALA A 15 -13.22 -3.02 2.91
N VAL A 16 -11.92 -3.04 3.22
CA VAL A 16 -10.87 -2.65 2.27
C VAL A 16 -10.82 -3.62 1.08
N ARG A 17 -10.90 -4.93 1.33
CA ARG A 17 -10.87 -5.95 0.27
C ARG A 17 -12.12 -5.91 -0.61
N GLU A 18 -13.29 -5.63 -0.04
CA GLU A 18 -14.54 -5.45 -0.77
C GLU A 18 -14.49 -4.21 -1.66
N ALA A 19 -13.96 -3.09 -1.15
CA ALA A 19 -13.76 -1.88 -1.94
C ALA A 19 -12.83 -2.13 -3.14
N ILE A 20 -11.71 -2.82 -2.93
CA ILE A 20 -10.79 -3.22 -4.00
C ILE A 20 -11.48 -4.17 -4.99
N SER A 21 -12.21 -5.16 -4.51
CA SER A 21 -12.96 -6.09 -5.36
C SER A 21 -13.97 -5.36 -6.25
N SER A 22 -14.66 -4.35 -5.71
CA SER A 22 -15.58 -3.51 -6.50
C SER A 22 -14.85 -2.67 -7.56
N LEU A 23 -13.65 -2.15 -7.26
CA LEU A 23 -12.83 -1.45 -8.24
C LEU A 23 -12.38 -2.40 -9.36
N VAL A 24 -12.00 -3.63 -9.03
CA VAL A 24 -11.68 -4.67 -10.02
C VAL A 24 -12.87 -4.94 -10.93
N ASP A 25 -14.09 -5.05 -10.40
CA ASP A 25 -15.29 -5.25 -11.24
C ASP A 25 -15.50 -4.12 -12.24
N LYS A 26 -15.34 -2.86 -11.78
CA LYS A 26 -15.48 -1.67 -12.64
C LYS A 26 -14.46 -1.68 -13.77
N VAL A 27 -13.19 -1.88 -13.46
CA VAL A 27 -12.11 -1.91 -14.45
C VAL A 27 -12.29 -3.09 -15.43
N CYS A 28 -12.73 -4.26 -14.95
CA CYS A 28 -13.04 -5.39 -15.82
C CYS A 28 -14.18 -5.08 -16.80
N ALA A 29 -15.26 -4.45 -16.31
CA ALA A 29 -16.40 -4.06 -17.12
C ALA A 29 -16.03 -3.00 -18.18
N GLU A 30 -15.25 -1.98 -17.80
CA GLU A 30 -14.75 -0.94 -18.71
C GLU A 30 -13.78 -1.50 -19.76
N GLY A 31 -12.92 -2.43 -19.35
CA GLY A 31 -11.96 -3.09 -20.23
C GLY A 31 -12.51 -4.23 -21.07
N ASN A 32 -13.78 -4.64 -20.86
CA ASN A 32 -14.38 -5.84 -21.45
C ASN A 32 -13.50 -7.10 -21.27
N VAL A 33 -12.94 -7.27 -20.07
CA VAL A 33 -12.13 -8.43 -19.67
C VAL A 33 -12.78 -9.15 -18.48
N GLN A 34 -12.43 -10.42 -18.29
CA GLN A 34 -12.87 -11.18 -17.13
C GLN A 34 -11.84 -11.05 -16.00
N ARG A 35 -12.30 -11.18 -14.74
CA ARG A 35 -11.40 -11.29 -13.58
C ARG A 35 -10.35 -12.40 -13.74
N ALA A 36 -10.72 -13.47 -14.44
CA ALA A 36 -9.85 -14.60 -14.74
C ALA A 36 -8.72 -14.25 -15.73
N ASP A 37 -8.81 -13.13 -16.44
CA ASP A 37 -7.75 -12.65 -17.34
C ASP A 37 -6.64 -11.90 -16.57
N ILE A 38 -6.86 -11.57 -15.29
CA ILE A 38 -5.90 -10.86 -14.44
C ILE A 38 -4.96 -11.88 -13.77
N LEU A 39 -3.72 -11.98 -14.27
CA LEU A 39 -2.70 -12.92 -13.81
C LEU A 39 -1.74 -12.34 -12.77
N ASP A 40 -1.58 -11.02 -12.74
CA ASP A 40 -0.69 -10.34 -11.79
C ASP A 40 -1.37 -9.06 -11.30
N SER A 41 -1.13 -8.73 -10.04
CA SER A 41 -1.66 -7.53 -9.39
C SER A 41 -0.59 -6.92 -8.48
N VAL A 42 -0.48 -5.60 -8.50
CA VAL A 42 0.44 -4.84 -7.64
C VAL A 42 -0.38 -3.87 -6.81
N PHE A 43 -0.14 -3.85 -5.51
CA PHE A 43 -0.78 -2.93 -4.59
C PHE A 43 0.26 -2.08 -3.86
N VAL A 44 -0.15 -0.85 -3.58
CA VAL A 44 0.62 0.15 -2.84
C VAL A 44 -0.35 0.90 -1.94
N GLY A 45 0.16 1.50 -0.87
CA GLY A 45 -0.63 2.30 0.04
C GLY A 45 0.13 2.61 1.32
N ASN A 46 -0.44 3.54 2.08
CA ASN A 46 0.12 3.92 3.38
C ASN A 46 0.17 2.71 4.34
N PRO A 47 0.95 2.77 5.43
CA PRO A 47 1.17 1.63 6.31
C PRO A 47 -0.11 1.02 6.89
N ILE A 48 -1.12 1.85 7.20
CA ILE A 48 -2.42 1.40 7.73
C ILE A 48 -3.17 0.59 6.67
N MET A 49 -3.34 1.15 5.46
CA MET A 49 -4.04 0.46 4.36
C MET A 49 -3.31 -0.80 3.92
N HIS A 50 -1.97 -0.76 3.90
CA HIS A 50 -1.12 -1.91 3.64
C HIS A 50 -1.40 -3.06 4.62
N HIS A 51 -1.40 -2.77 5.93
CA HIS A 51 -1.62 -3.79 6.95
C HIS A 51 -3.07 -4.33 6.90
N LEU A 52 -4.07 -3.44 6.85
CA LEU A 52 -5.47 -3.84 6.75
C LEU A 52 -5.75 -4.70 5.52
N PHE A 53 -5.23 -4.34 4.35
CA PHE A 53 -5.42 -5.11 3.13
C PHE A 53 -4.81 -6.52 3.25
N LEU A 54 -3.63 -6.65 3.86
CA LEU A 54 -2.99 -7.93 4.13
C LEU A 54 -3.63 -8.71 5.29
N GLY A 55 -4.59 -8.12 6.02
CA GLY A 55 -5.20 -8.71 7.21
C GLY A 55 -4.29 -8.70 8.44
N ILE A 56 -3.27 -7.84 8.43
CA ILE A 56 -2.35 -7.63 9.55
C ILE A 56 -2.93 -6.54 10.46
N ASP A 57 -2.84 -6.74 11.76
CA ASP A 57 -3.32 -5.77 12.75
C ASP A 57 -2.46 -4.48 12.70
N PRO A 58 -3.04 -3.30 12.42
CA PRO A 58 -2.31 -2.04 12.38
C PRO A 58 -2.18 -1.36 13.76
N THR A 59 -2.62 -1.97 14.86
CA THR A 59 -2.67 -1.34 16.19
C THR A 59 -1.31 -0.76 16.63
N GLU A 60 -0.21 -1.48 16.39
CA GLU A 60 1.15 -1.04 16.73
C GLU A 60 1.64 0.18 15.92
N LEU A 61 0.94 0.55 14.84
CA LEU A 61 1.21 1.77 14.07
C LEU A 61 0.56 3.02 14.72
N GLY A 62 -0.37 2.84 15.66
CA GLY A 62 -1.05 3.94 16.35
C GLY A 62 -0.31 4.45 17.60
N GLY A 63 0.72 3.73 18.07
CA GLY A 63 1.49 4.10 19.26
C GLY A 63 2.99 4.04 19.00
N ALA A 64 3.76 4.93 19.64
CA ALA A 64 5.22 4.88 19.55
C ALA A 64 5.73 3.50 20.02
N PRO A 65 6.67 2.86 19.28
CA PRO A 65 7.54 3.42 18.25
C PRO A 65 7.02 3.31 16.80
N PHE A 66 5.70 3.14 16.59
CA PHE A 66 5.05 3.02 15.27
C PHE A 66 5.56 1.82 14.48
N ALA A 67 5.53 0.65 15.11
CA ALA A 67 6.22 -0.54 14.63
C ALA A 67 5.48 -1.19 13.45
N LEU A 68 6.19 -1.38 12.33
CA LEU A 68 5.72 -2.19 11.20
C LEU A 68 5.84 -3.67 11.55
N ALA A 69 4.76 -4.43 11.43
CA ALA A 69 4.81 -5.89 11.53
C ALA A 69 5.51 -6.50 10.31
N VAL A 70 5.33 -5.88 9.14
CA VAL A 70 6.04 -6.22 7.89
C VAL A 70 6.45 -4.94 7.19
N SER A 71 7.76 -4.78 6.95
CA SER A 71 8.33 -3.67 6.17
C SER A 71 8.82 -4.09 4.78
N GLY A 72 9.16 -5.36 4.59
CA GLY A 72 9.58 -5.92 3.30
C GLY A 72 8.41 -6.08 2.32
N ALA A 73 8.74 -6.26 1.03
CA ALA A 73 7.74 -6.52 0.02
C ALA A 73 7.07 -7.89 0.23
N VAL A 74 5.77 -7.97 0.00
CA VAL A 74 4.99 -9.21 0.17
C VAL A 74 4.62 -9.79 -1.19
N ARG A 75 4.83 -11.09 -1.36
CA ARG A 75 4.49 -11.86 -2.56
C ARG A 75 3.60 -13.02 -2.16
N ILE A 76 2.34 -12.99 -2.57
CA ILE A 76 1.34 -14.01 -2.25
C ILE A 76 0.46 -14.30 -3.48
N LYS A 77 -0.41 -15.30 -3.40
CA LYS A 77 -1.49 -15.44 -4.38
C LYS A 77 -2.65 -14.54 -3.99
N ALA A 78 -3.37 -14.01 -4.98
CA ALA A 78 -4.57 -13.21 -4.72
C ALA A 78 -5.63 -14.00 -3.92
N SER A 79 -5.70 -15.32 -4.14
CA SER A 79 -6.58 -16.23 -3.41
C SER A 79 -6.27 -16.31 -1.91
N ASP A 80 -5.03 -16.08 -1.49
CA ASP A 80 -4.60 -16.21 -0.08
C ASP A 80 -5.25 -15.12 0.79
N ILE A 81 -5.67 -14.02 0.18
CA ILE A 81 -6.39 -12.92 0.84
C ILE A 81 -7.86 -12.84 0.41
N GLY A 82 -8.37 -13.84 -0.31
CA GLY A 82 -9.76 -13.87 -0.78
C GLY A 82 -10.06 -12.93 -1.95
N LEU A 83 -9.04 -12.36 -2.62
CA LEU A 83 -9.23 -11.55 -3.81
C LEU A 83 -9.44 -12.46 -5.03
N LYS A 84 -10.67 -12.46 -5.57
CA LYS A 84 -11.07 -13.32 -6.69
C LYS A 84 -10.59 -12.74 -8.02
N LEU A 85 -9.38 -13.13 -8.43
CA LEU A 85 -8.80 -12.93 -9.77
C LEU A 85 -8.64 -14.30 -10.45
N ASN A 86 -7.69 -14.44 -11.38
CA ASN A 86 -7.28 -15.77 -11.86
C ASN A 86 -6.81 -16.68 -10.69
N GLN A 87 -7.05 -17.98 -10.79
CA GLN A 87 -6.64 -18.97 -9.78
C GLN A 87 -5.11 -19.00 -9.51
N GLY A 88 -4.32 -18.67 -10.53
CA GLY A 88 -2.87 -18.52 -10.46
C GLY A 88 -2.41 -17.09 -10.22
N ALA A 89 -3.33 -16.13 -10.00
CA ALA A 89 -2.98 -14.72 -9.93
C ALA A 89 -2.03 -14.42 -8.78
N ARG A 90 -0.92 -13.75 -9.09
CA ARG A 90 0.02 -13.28 -8.07
C ARG A 90 -0.32 -11.87 -7.62
N LEU A 91 -0.04 -11.62 -6.36
CA LEU A 91 -0.17 -10.33 -5.72
C LEU A 91 1.17 -9.91 -5.18
N TYR A 92 1.61 -8.71 -5.58
CA TYR A 92 2.79 -8.06 -5.06
C TYR A 92 2.40 -6.79 -4.30
N MET A 93 2.77 -6.73 -3.02
CA MET A 93 2.64 -5.51 -2.21
C MET A 93 4.03 -4.93 -2.01
N LEU A 94 4.19 -3.63 -2.32
CA LEU A 94 5.46 -2.93 -2.14
C LEU A 94 5.83 -2.81 -0.65
N PRO A 95 7.13 -2.67 -0.34
CA PRO A 95 7.60 -2.51 1.04
C PRO A 95 7.19 -1.15 1.62
N CYS A 96 6.94 -1.11 2.93
CA CYS A 96 6.82 0.16 3.67
C CYS A 96 8.21 0.65 4.08
N ILE A 97 8.45 1.96 4.01
CA ILE A 97 9.72 2.60 4.38
C ILE A 97 9.81 2.76 5.90
N ALA A 98 8.73 3.21 6.54
CA ALA A 98 8.63 3.44 7.98
C ALA A 98 7.17 3.38 8.45
N GLY A 99 6.92 3.44 9.77
CA GLY A 99 5.57 3.38 10.35
C GLY A 99 4.58 4.42 9.81
N HIS A 100 5.07 5.54 9.29
CA HIS A 100 4.26 6.59 8.64
C HIS A 100 4.61 6.82 7.16
N VAL A 101 5.56 6.07 6.59
CA VAL A 101 5.96 6.24 5.19
C VAL A 101 5.74 4.90 4.49
N GLY A 102 4.68 4.84 3.68
CA GLY A 102 4.15 3.61 3.13
C GLY A 102 4.76 3.15 1.82
N ALA A 103 4.12 2.12 1.28
CA ALA A 103 4.43 1.52 -0.01
C ALA A 103 4.04 2.43 -1.19
N ASP A 104 3.09 3.35 -0.98
CA ASP A 104 2.76 4.46 -1.87
C ASP A 104 3.95 5.41 -2.08
N ALA A 105 4.58 5.89 -1.01
CA ALA A 105 5.79 6.71 -1.11
C ALA A 105 6.97 5.97 -1.78
N ALA A 106 7.08 4.66 -1.51
CA ALA A 106 8.06 3.81 -2.21
C ALA A 106 7.75 3.71 -3.73
N ALA A 107 6.47 3.62 -4.10
CA ALA A 107 6.03 3.57 -5.50
C ALA A 107 6.31 4.90 -6.22
N VAL A 108 6.01 6.03 -5.59
CA VAL A 108 6.34 7.37 -6.10
C VAL A 108 7.85 7.51 -6.30
N THR A 109 8.65 7.09 -5.32
CA THR A 109 10.12 7.10 -5.43
C THR A 109 10.62 6.22 -6.58
N LEU A 110 9.97 5.08 -6.84
CA LEU A 110 10.32 4.20 -7.95
C LEU A 110 9.93 4.80 -9.32
N SER A 111 8.78 5.48 -9.38
CA SER A 111 8.24 6.14 -10.58
C SER A 111 9.12 7.33 -11.00
N GLU A 112 9.28 8.30 -10.11
CA GLU A 112 9.98 9.55 -10.39
C GLU A 112 11.50 9.38 -10.42
N GLY A 113 12.00 8.37 -9.70
CA GLY A 113 13.39 7.97 -9.76
C GLY A 113 14.41 9.05 -9.34
N PRO A 114 14.25 9.73 -8.18
CA PRO A 114 15.24 10.73 -7.72
C PRO A 114 16.64 10.12 -7.60
N HIS A 115 16.74 8.83 -7.24
CA HIS A 115 17.99 8.06 -7.18
C HIS A 115 18.69 7.84 -8.54
N ARG A 116 18.08 8.23 -9.66
CA ARG A 116 18.62 8.02 -11.03
C ARG A 116 19.24 9.28 -11.64
N GLN A 117 19.27 10.39 -10.92
CA GLN A 117 19.79 11.67 -11.39
C GLN A 117 20.73 12.33 -10.37
N ASP A 118 21.61 13.22 -10.83
CA ASP A 118 22.52 13.95 -9.94
C ASP A 118 21.84 15.18 -9.29
N GLU A 119 20.83 15.75 -9.93
CA GLU A 119 20.08 16.90 -9.42
C GLU A 119 19.18 16.52 -8.23
N MET A 120 19.13 17.41 -7.24
CA MET A 120 18.25 17.25 -6.08
C MET A 120 16.79 17.40 -6.50
N MET A 121 15.98 16.39 -6.22
CA MET A 121 14.54 16.38 -6.48
C MET A 121 13.77 16.33 -5.18
N LEU A 122 12.79 17.22 -5.05
CA LEU A 122 11.78 17.20 -4.01
C LEU A 122 10.47 16.71 -4.62
N ILE A 123 9.93 15.63 -4.09
CA ILE A 123 8.61 15.10 -4.43
C ILE A 123 7.72 15.28 -3.20
N VAL A 124 6.51 15.79 -3.43
CA VAL A 124 5.50 15.95 -2.39
C VAL A 124 4.23 15.27 -2.88
N ASP A 125 3.86 14.17 -2.23
CA ASP A 125 2.56 13.53 -2.41
C ASP A 125 1.58 14.15 -1.42
N VAL A 126 0.52 14.78 -1.94
CA VAL A 126 -0.44 15.53 -1.15
C VAL A 126 -1.72 14.70 -1.01
N GLY A 127 -1.82 13.97 0.09
CA GLY A 127 -2.99 13.19 0.47
C GLY A 127 -3.53 13.56 1.85
N THR A 128 -4.14 12.58 2.53
CA THR A 128 -4.57 12.70 3.94
C THR A 128 -3.39 12.97 4.88
N ASN A 129 -2.21 12.47 4.51
CA ASN A 129 -0.92 12.91 5.00
C ASN A 129 -0.15 13.51 3.80
N ALA A 130 0.88 14.31 4.08
CA ALA A 130 1.89 14.66 3.08
C ALA A 130 3.11 13.74 3.23
N GLU A 131 3.32 12.88 2.25
CA GLU A 131 4.57 12.15 2.09
C GLU A 131 5.55 12.99 1.27
N ILE A 132 6.76 13.16 1.81
CA ILE A 132 7.81 13.99 1.22
C ILE A 132 9.01 13.11 0.93
N VAL A 133 9.51 13.15 -0.30
CA VAL A 133 10.75 12.48 -0.71
C VAL A 133 11.73 13.53 -1.22
N LEU A 134 12.94 13.55 -0.67
CA LEU A 134 14.01 14.43 -1.10
C LEU A 134 15.24 13.58 -1.44
N GLY A 135 15.75 13.72 -2.66
CA GLY A 135 16.97 12.99 -2.98
C GLY A 135 17.53 13.17 -4.38
N ASN A 136 18.67 12.52 -4.57
CA ASN A 136 19.36 12.33 -5.84
C ASN A 136 20.07 10.95 -5.82
N ARG A 137 20.94 10.69 -6.80
CA ARG A 137 21.74 9.45 -6.91
C ARG A 137 22.61 9.14 -5.69
N THR A 138 23.00 10.16 -4.91
CA THR A 138 23.85 9.94 -3.74
C THR A 138 23.05 9.55 -2.50
N ARG A 139 21.84 10.07 -2.34
CA ARG A 139 21.00 9.80 -1.18
C ARG A 139 19.54 10.15 -1.47
N VAL A 140 18.64 9.32 -0.94
CA VAL A 140 17.20 9.59 -0.87
C VAL A 140 16.76 9.49 0.59
N VAL A 141 15.96 10.46 1.04
CA VAL A 141 15.31 10.46 2.35
C VAL A 141 13.81 10.68 2.17
N ALA A 142 13.03 10.13 3.08
CA ALA A 142 11.58 10.28 3.09
C ALA A 142 11.09 10.68 4.48
N ALA A 143 10.02 11.47 4.52
CA ALA A 143 9.30 11.87 5.71
C ALA A 143 7.80 11.85 5.44
N SER A 144 7.00 11.77 6.50
CA SER A 144 5.55 11.98 6.42
C SER A 144 5.17 13.07 7.43
N SER A 145 4.25 13.93 7.03
CA SER A 145 3.67 14.99 7.85
C SER A 145 2.16 14.85 7.84
N PRO A 146 1.48 14.94 8.99
CA PRO A 146 0.04 15.16 9.00
C PRO A 146 -0.27 16.47 8.24
N THR A 147 -1.27 16.44 7.36
CA THR A 147 -1.72 17.61 6.59
C THR A 147 -3.07 18.16 7.08
N GLY A 148 -3.63 17.56 8.14
CA GLY A 148 -4.82 18.00 8.86
C GLY A 148 -4.58 18.13 10.35
#